data_AF-A0A530AEU0-F1
#
_entry.id   AF-A0A530AEU0-F1
#
_cell.length_a   1.000
_cell.length_b   1.000
_cell.length_c   1.000
_cell.angle_alpha   90.00
_cell.angle_beta   90.00
_cell.angle_gamma   90.00
#
_symmetry.space_group_name_H-M   'P 1'
#
loop_
_entity.id
_entity.type
_entity.pdbx_description
1 polymer ?
#
loop_
_entity_poly.entity_id
_entity_poly.type
_entity_poly.pdbx_seq_one_letter_code
_entity_poly.pdbx_strand_id
1 'polypeptide(L)'
;LGVRLFNRTTRSVSLTEAGQRFVAQVAPAVQDIHEAMEVARSQQAMPSGTLRINAFPTAAREIFTSLVLPFLRAHPQVHIDIVTEGRMVDIVAGGFDLGVRR
;
A
#
# COMPACT_ATOMS: atom_id res chain seq x y z
N LEU A 1 17.00 11.29 -18.97
CA LEU A 1 17.28 12.09 -17.75
C LEU A 1 18.76 12.40 -17.55
N GLY A 2 19.70 11.49 -17.87
CA GLY A 2 21.14 11.81 -17.81
C GLY A 2 21.70 12.12 -16.42
N VAL A 3 20.86 12.08 -15.39
CA VAL A 3 21.15 12.43 -14.01
C VAL A 3 20.91 11.20 -13.13
N ARG A 4 21.81 10.97 -12.17
CA ARG A 4 21.71 9.88 -11.21
C ARG A 4 20.65 10.21 -10.16
N LEU A 5 19.60 9.38 -10.07
CA LEU A 5 18.52 9.54 -9.07
C LEU A 5 18.70 8.63 -7.85
N PHE A 6 19.46 7.55 -8.01
CA PHE A 6 19.69 6.56 -6.96
C PHE A 6 21.19 6.37 -6.71
N ASN A 7 21.55 6.39 -5.44
CA ASN A 7 22.80 5.84 -4.93
C ASN A 7 22.56 4.35 -4.66
N ARG A 8 23.28 3.48 -5.38
CA ARG A 8 23.16 2.03 -5.30
C ARG A 8 24.48 1.43 -4.86
N THR A 9 24.42 0.56 -3.86
CA THR A 9 25.47 -0.41 -3.52
C THR A 9 24.91 -1.82 -3.66
N THR A 10 25.74 -2.85 -3.52
CA THR A 10 25.28 -4.25 -3.53
C THR A 10 24.36 -4.62 -2.36
N ARG A 11 24.27 -3.76 -1.34
CA ARG A 11 23.49 -3.99 -0.12
C ARG A 11 22.46 -2.91 0.20
N SER A 12 22.46 -1.80 -0.53
CA SER A 12 21.58 -0.67 -0.23
C SER A 12 21.24 0.19 -1.44
N VAL A 13 20.09 0.85 -1.34
CA VAL A 13 19.58 1.87 -2.26
C VAL A 13 19.22 3.09 -1.44
N SER A 14 19.62 4.27 -1.90
CA SER A 14 19.14 5.56 -1.40
C SER A 14 18.93 6.53 -2.55
N LEU A 15 18.14 7.58 -2.33
CA LEU A 15 17.96 8.64 -3.33
C LEU A 15 19.17 9.57 -3.33
N THR A 16 19.51 10.09 -4.51
CA THR A 16 20.34 11.30 -4.61
C THR A 16 19.48 12.52 -4.30
N GLU A 17 20.10 13.69 -4.13
CA GLU A 17 19.38 14.96 -4.00
C GLU A 17 18.48 15.25 -5.21
N ALA A 18 18.95 14.95 -6.43
CA ALA A 18 18.15 15.01 -7.64
C ALA A 18 16.98 14.00 -7.61
N GLY A 19 17.22 12.80 -7.07
CA GLY A 19 16.19 11.79 -6.84
C GLY A 19 15.10 12.26 -5.88
N GLN A 20 15.47 12.90 -4.78
CA GLN A 20 14.52 13.45 -3.81
C GLN A 20 13.64 14.54 -4.41
N ARG A 21 14.23 15.50 -5.14
CA ARG A 21 13.48 16.55 -5.84
C ARG A 21 12.54 15.96 -6.89
N PHE A 22 13.01 14.99 -7.67
CA PHE A 22 12.20 14.33 -8.69
C PHE A 22 11.00 13.60 -8.07
N VAL A 23 11.23 12.83 -6.99
CA VAL A 23 10.16 12.14 -6.28
C VAL A 23 9.15 13.14 -5.71
N ALA A 24 9.61 14.21 -5.05
CA ALA A 24 8.72 15.24 -4.51
C ALA A 24 7.86 15.90 -5.60
N GLN A 25 8.41 16.11 -6.79
CA GLN A 25 7.69 16.71 -7.91
C GLN A 25 6.67 15.77 -8.55
N VAL A 26 6.99 14.47 -8.62
CA VAL A 26 6.20 13.47 -9.36
C VAL A 26 5.18 12.77 -8.47
N ALA A 27 5.41 12.70 -7.15
CA ALA A 27 4.52 12.03 -6.21
C ALA A 27 3.06 12.49 -6.32
N PRO A 28 2.73 13.80 -6.42
CA PRO A 28 1.35 14.23 -6.59
C PRO A 28 0.72 13.72 -7.89
N ALA A 29 1.43 13.78 -9.02
CA ALA A 29 0.89 13.30 -10.30
C ALA A 29 0.65 11.77 -10.31
N VAL A 30 1.52 11.01 -9.63
CA VAL A 30 1.31 9.56 -9.46
C VAL A 30 0.09 9.29 -8.59
N GLN A 31 -0.11 10.08 -7.55
CA GLN A 31 -1.30 10.01 -6.70
C GLN A 31 -2.57 10.32 -7.50
N ASP A 32 -2.56 11.39 -8.30
CA ASP A 32 -3.70 11.77 -9.15
C ASP A 32 -4.04 10.65 -10.16
N ILE A 33 -3.03 10.00 -10.73
CA ILE A 33 -3.23 8.84 -11.63
C ILE A 33 -3.86 7.67 -10.87
N HIS A 34 -3.39 7.37 -9.66
CA HIS A 34 -3.98 6.35 -8.80
C HIS A 34 -5.46 6.65 -8.51
N GLU A 35 -5.78 7.88 -8.12
CA GLU A 35 -7.14 8.31 -7.85
C GLU A 35 -8.04 8.21 -9.09
N ALA A 36 -7.55 8.62 -10.26
CA ALA A 36 -8.29 8.50 -11.51
C ALA A 36 -8.57 7.03 -11.88
N MET A 37 -7.62 6.12 -11.64
CA MET A 37 -7.82 4.69 -11.83
C MET A 37 -8.88 4.14 -10.86
N GLU A 38 -8.88 4.56 -9.60
CA GLU A 38 -9.88 4.16 -8.61
C GLU A 38 -11.27 4.70 -8.96
N VAL A 39 -11.38 5.93 -9.45
CA VAL A 39 -12.65 6.47 -9.98
C VAL A 39 -13.14 5.64 -11.15
N ALA A 40 -12.27 5.29 -12.10
CA ALA A 40 -12.64 4.42 -13.23
C ALA A 40 -13.08 3.02 -12.78
N ARG A 41 -12.39 2.44 -11.78
CA ARG A 41 -12.76 1.16 -11.17
C ARG A 41 -14.06 1.23 -10.39
N SER A 42 -14.36 2.34 -9.72
CA SER A 42 -15.62 2.53 -8.99
C SER A 42 -16.86 2.52 -9.89
N GLN A 43 -16.68 2.75 -11.21
CA GLN A 43 -17.74 2.56 -12.22
C GLN A 43 -18.01 1.07 -12.52
N GLN A 44 -17.07 0.18 -12.20
CA GLN A 44 -17.30 -1.25 -12.11
C GLN A 44 -17.74 -1.57 -10.67
N ALA A 45 -19.04 -1.83 -10.48
CA ALA A 45 -19.70 -1.93 -9.17
C ALA A 45 -19.18 -3.05 -8.21
N MET A 46 -18.09 -3.73 -8.52
CA MET A 46 -17.47 -4.73 -7.66
C MET A 46 -16.04 -4.32 -7.28
N PRO A 47 -15.77 -4.09 -5.98
CA PRO A 47 -14.41 -4.02 -5.44
C PRO A 47 -13.57 -5.20 -5.93
N SER A 48 -12.38 -4.91 -6.44
CA SER A 48 -11.43 -5.91 -6.94
C SER A 48 -9.99 -5.45 -6.70
N GLY A 49 -9.04 -6.39 -6.65
CA GLY A 49 -7.62 -6.11 -6.37
C GLY A 49 -7.14 -6.60 -5.01
N THR A 50 -5.94 -6.22 -4.61
CA THR A 50 -5.31 -6.68 -3.36
C THR A 50 -5.31 -5.55 -2.33
N LEU A 51 -5.88 -5.81 -1.16
CA LEU A 51 -5.86 -4.93 0.01
C LEU A 51 -4.80 -5.43 0.98
N ARG A 52 -3.79 -4.61 1.25
CA ARG A 52 -2.66 -4.96 2.10
C ARG A 52 -2.79 -4.32 3.47
N ILE A 53 -2.91 -5.15 4.51
CA ILE A 53 -3.21 -4.74 5.89
C ILE A 53 -2.02 -5.04 6.78
N ASN A 54 -1.50 -4.03 7.48
CA ASN A 54 -0.57 -4.24 8.58
C ASN A 54 -1.33 -4.26 9.91
N ALA A 55 -1.12 -5.28 10.73
CA ALA A 55 -1.80 -5.41 12.02
C ALA A 55 -0.96 -6.21 13.04
N PHE A 56 -1.12 -5.93 14.33
CA PHE A 56 -0.59 -6.82 15.37
C PHE A 56 -1.31 -8.19 15.32
N PRO A 57 -0.65 -9.30 15.70
CA PRO A 57 -1.24 -10.64 15.64
C PRO A 57 -2.61 -10.75 16.35
N THR A 58 -2.77 -10.06 17.48
CA THR A 58 -4.02 -10.00 18.25
C THR A 58 -5.12 -9.27 17.47
N ALA A 59 -4.82 -8.09 16.96
CA ALA A 59 -5.74 -7.28 16.16
C ALA A 59 -6.14 -8.00 14.86
N ALA A 60 -5.18 -8.60 14.15
CA ALA A 60 -5.42 -9.40 12.96
C ALA A 60 -6.42 -10.53 13.23
N ARG A 61 -6.27 -11.24 14.37
CA ARG A 61 -7.16 -12.33 14.74
C ARG A 61 -8.58 -11.85 15.10
N GLU A 62 -8.71 -10.71 15.75
CA GLU A 62 -10.03 -10.13 16.09
C GLU A 62 -10.81 -9.71 14.83
N ILE A 63 -10.14 -9.07 13.87
CA ILE A 63 -10.80 -8.59 12.64
C ILE A 63 -11.02 -9.70 11.60
N PHE A 64 -10.25 -10.80 11.67
CA PHE A 64 -10.29 -11.84 10.64
C PHE A 64 -11.69 -12.45 10.50
N THR A 65 -12.28 -12.89 11.59
CA THR A 65 -13.58 -13.59 11.56
C THR A 65 -14.75 -12.62 11.45
N SER A 66 -14.65 -11.44 12.08
CA SER A 66 -15.74 -10.48 12.20
C SER A 66 -15.88 -9.54 11.00
N LEU A 67 -14.77 -9.27 10.29
CA LEU A 67 -14.72 -8.26 9.24
C LEU A 67 -14.18 -8.81 7.91
N VAL A 68 -13.03 -9.49 7.94
CA VAL A 68 -12.36 -9.97 6.71
C VAL A 68 -13.18 -11.07 6.02
N LEU A 69 -13.64 -12.09 6.76
CA LEU A 69 -14.42 -13.18 6.16
C LEU A 69 -15.75 -12.72 5.54
N PRO A 70 -16.59 -11.91 6.20
CA PRO A 70 -17.81 -11.38 5.58
C PRO A 70 -17.50 -10.52 4.34
N PHE A 71 -16.45 -9.70 4.39
CA PHE A 71 -16.05 -8.84 3.29
C PHE A 71 -15.62 -9.63 2.05
N LEU A 72 -14.78 -10.66 2.22
CA LEU A 72 -14.36 -11.53 1.11
C LEU A 72 -15.52 -12.32 0.49
N ARG A 73 -16.55 -12.68 1.29
CA ARG A 73 -17.76 -13.31 0.76
C ARG A 73 -18.59 -12.35 -0.10
N ALA A 74 -18.68 -11.08 0.30
CA ALA A 74 -19.40 -10.05 -0.44
C ALA A 74 -18.62 -9.59 -1.69
N HIS A 75 -17.29 -9.66 -1.66
CA HIS A 75 -16.39 -9.18 -2.71
C HIS A 75 -15.33 -10.23 -3.09
N PRO A 76 -15.72 -11.30 -3.80
CA PRO A 76 -14.84 -12.42 -4.12
C PRO A 76 -13.67 -12.07 -5.07
N GLN A 77 -13.70 -10.88 -5.68
CA GLN A 77 -12.62 -10.38 -6.53
C GLN A 77 -11.53 -9.63 -5.74
N VAL A 78 -11.73 -9.42 -4.43
CA VAL A 78 -10.74 -8.82 -3.54
C VAL A 78 -9.87 -9.89 -2.92
N HIS A 79 -8.58 -9.64 -2.87
CA HIS A 79 -7.60 -10.43 -2.13
C HIS A 79 -7.14 -9.61 -0.93
N ILE A 80 -7.00 -10.24 0.23
CA ILE A 80 -6.48 -9.57 1.43
C ILE A 80 -5.12 -10.18 1.79
N ASP A 81 -4.10 -9.33 1.82
CA ASP A 81 -2.74 -9.67 2.30
C ASP A 81 -2.57 -9.05 3.69
N ILE A 82 -2.52 -9.88 4.73
CA ILE A 82 -2.34 -9.42 6.11
C ILE A 82 -0.92 -9.71 6.56
N VAL A 83 -0.17 -8.65 6.85
CA VAL A 83 1.18 -8.73 7.39
C VAL A 83 1.13 -8.42 8.89
N THR A 84 1.63 -9.37 9.68
CA THR A 84 1.73 -9.24 11.14
C THR A 84 3.18 -9.09 11.55
N GLU A 85 3.72 -7.88 11.42
CA GLU A 85 5.07 -7.57 11.89
C GLU A 85 5.00 -6.96 13.30
N GLY A 86 5.71 -7.55 14.26
CA GLY A 86 5.81 -7.05 15.63
C GLY A 86 6.69 -5.81 15.79
N ARG A 87 6.94 -5.07 14.69
CA ARG A 87 7.79 -3.88 14.67
C ARG A 87 7.10 -2.79 13.85
N MET A 88 7.34 -1.56 14.27
CA MET A 88 6.78 -0.35 13.66
C MET A 88 7.29 -0.22 12.22
N VAL A 89 6.43 -0.54 11.25
CA VAL A 89 6.69 -0.27 9.83
C VAL A 89 5.96 1.03 9.50
N ASP A 90 6.66 1.96 8.87
CA ASP A 90 6.03 3.11 8.22
C ASP A 90 5.06 2.58 7.16
N ILE A 91 3.76 2.65 7.49
CA ILE A 91 2.64 2.07 6.73
C ILE A 91 2.63 2.61 5.28
N VAL A 92 3.06 3.85 5.07
CA VAL A 92 3.14 4.49 3.76
C VAL A 92 4.37 4.00 2.99
N ALA A 93 5.53 3.88 3.63
CA ALA A 93 6.73 3.37 2.99
C ALA A 93 6.66 1.85 2.68
N GLY A 94 5.83 1.10 3.40
CA GLY A 94 5.64 -0.35 3.24
C GLY A 94 4.64 -0.76 2.14
N GLY A 95 3.94 0.20 1.54
CA GLY A 95 2.90 -0.07 0.54
C GLY A 95 1.68 -0.78 1.14
N PHE A 96 1.28 -0.39 2.35
CA PHE A 96 0.06 -0.88 3.00
C PHE A 96 -1.08 0.10 2.78
N ASP A 97 -2.27 -0.43 2.52
CA ASP A 97 -3.48 0.37 2.34
C ASP A 97 -4.13 0.72 3.69
N LEU A 98 -3.98 -0.16 4.69
CA LEU A 98 -4.61 -0.02 6.00
C LEU A 98 -3.70 -0.50 7.14
N GLY A 99 -3.74 0.23 8.26
CA GLY A 99 -3.12 -0.17 9.53
C GLY A 99 -4.18 -0.36 10.61
N VAL A 100 -4.22 -1.54 11.23
CA VAL A 100 -5.13 -1.81 12.37
C VAL A 100 -4.35 -1.79 13.67
N ARG A 101 -4.71 -0.83 14.53
CA ARG A 101 -4.11 -0.56 15.83
C ARG A 101 -5.16 -0.65 16.94
N ARG A 102 -4.72 -1.06 18.13
CA ARG A 102 -5.40 -0.79 19.40
C ARG A 102 -4.50 0.12 20.22
#